data_AF-A0A848B466-F1
#
_entry.id   AF-A0A848B466-F1
#
_cell.length_a   1.000
_cell.length_b   1.000
_cell.length_c   1.000
_cell.angle_alpha   90.00
_cell.angle_beta   90.00
_cell.angle_gamma   90.00
#
_symmetry.space_group_name_H-M   'P 1'
#
loop_
_entity.id
_entity.type
_entity.pdbx_description
1 polymer ?
#
loop_
_entity_poly.entity_id
_entity_poly.type
_entity_poly.pdbx_seq_one_letter_code
_entity_poly.pdbx_strand_id
1 'polypeptide(L)'
;MPGKESTPPFQSKLTPYRNEILKAWFRRQTLKEIQAMLQKHGITISLPGISLFIKRHKNKYDPRAIPQTKNPCAVKLSKDIEKSLKKLDELLARDTKEVAREYDRKRSRAEYNKKVEKQ
;
A
#
# COMPACT_ATOMS: atom_id res chain seq x y z
N MET A 1 36.70 21.14 -15.81
CA MET A 1 35.71 20.16 -16.31
C MET A 1 34.61 20.92 -17.07
N PRO A 2 34.54 20.82 -18.40
CA PRO A 2 33.40 21.35 -19.18
C PRO A 2 32.19 20.43 -18.93
N GLY A 3 30.92 20.81 -18.99
CA GLY A 3 30.20 22.08 -19.04
C GLY A 3 28.76 21.76 -18.62
N LYS A 4 28.15 22.63 -17.81
CA LYS A 4 26.82 22.43 -17.19
C LYS A 4 25.67 22.80 -18.14
N GLU A 5 25.72 22.36 -19.38
CA GLU A 5 24.66 22.56 -20.37
C GLU A 5 24.28 21.21 -21.01
N SER A 6 24.19 20.17 -20.18
CA SER A 6 23.74 18.85 -20.64
C SER A 6 22.24 18.93 -20.90
N THR A 7 21.85 18.82 -22.18
CA THR A 7 20.43 18.69 -22.55
C THR A 7 19.81 17.58 -21.71
N PRO A 8 18.73 17.86 -20.94
CA PRO A 8 18.12 16.85 -20.11
C PRO A 8 17.70 15.65 -20.97
N PRO A 9 17.85 14.42 -20.46
CA PRO A 9 17.59 13.22 -21.23
C PRO A 9 16.15 13.24 -21.75
N PHE A 10 15.96 12.80 -23.00
CA PHE A 10 14.64 12.78 -23.63
C PHE A 10 13.62 12.05 -22.74
N GLN A 11 12.65 12.81 -22.23
CA GLN A 11 11.56 12.26 -21.44
C GLN A 11 10.39 11.95 -22.38
N SER A 12 9.94 10.70 -22.39
CA SER A 12 8.76 10.34 -23.17
C SER A 12 7.54 11.15 -22.68
N LYS A 13 6.65 11.53 -23.60
CA LYS A 13 5.37 12.19 -23.25
C LYS A 13 4.48 11.31 -22.33
N LEU A 14 4.75 10.00 -22.28
CA LEU A 14 4.07 9.03 -21.42
C LEU A 14 4.63 8.96 -19.99
N THR A 15 5.81 9.53 -19.74
CA THR A 15 6.49 9.49 -18.43
C THR A 15 5.61 10.05 -17.30
N PRO A 16 4.91 11.19 -17.47
CA PRO A 16 4.03 11.73 -16.44
C PRO A 16 2.85 10.79 -16.10
N TYR A 17 2.34 10.07 -17.10
CA TYR A 17 1.17 9.18 -16.98
C TYR A 17 1.56 7.73 -16.71
N ARG A 18 2.83 7.47 -16.41
CA ARG A 18 3.38 6.12 -16.29
C ARG A 18 2.58 5.24 -15.32
N ASN A 19 2.25 5.77 -14.14
CA ASN A 19 1.54 5.01 -13.11
C ASN A 19 0.11 4.67 -13.53
N GLU A 20 -0.57 5.59 -14.22
CA GLU A 20 -1.93 5.39 -14.72
C GLU A 20 -1.96 4.35 -15.84
N ILE A 21 -1.03 4.44 -16.79
CA ILE A 21 -0.88 3.46 -17.88
C ILE A 21 -0.64 2.06 -17.31
N LEU A 22 0.28 1.91 -16.35
CA LEU A 22 0.61 0.61 -15.77
C LEU A 22 -0.51 0.08 -14.87
N LYS A 23 -1.22 0.97 -14.16
CA LYS A 23 -2.41 0.61 -13.39
C LYS A 23 -3.54 0.10 -14.29
N ALA A 24 -3.80 0.79 -15.40
CA ALA A 24 -4.78 0.38 -16.42
C ALA A 24 -4.41 -0.98 -17.03
N TRP A 25 -3.15 -1.15 -17.44
CA TRP A 25 -2.65 -2.41 -17.97
C TRP A 25 -2.76 -3.56 -16.96
N PHE A 26 -2.40 -3.32 -15.70
CA PHE A 26 -2.52 -4.32 -14.63
C PHE A 26 -3.98 -4.72 -14.37
N ARG A 27 -4.93 -3.78 -14.52
CA ARG A 27 -6.37 -4.03 -14.50
C ARG A 27 -6.89 -4.75 -15.77
N ARG A 28 -6.00 -5.18 -16.67
CA ARG A 28 -6.30 -5.85 -17.94
C ARG A 28 -7.09 -4.99 -18.93
N GLN A 29 -6.97 -3.67 -18.87
CA GLN A 29 -7.51 -2.79 -19.90
C GLN A 29 -6.78 -3.00 -21.23
N THR A 30 -7.53 -2.88 -22.33
CA THR A 30 -6.96 -3.06 -23.67
C THR A 30 -6.05 -1.89 -24.06
N LEU A 31 -5.13 -2.11 -25.00
CA LEU A 31 -4.27 -1.03 -25.50
C LEU A 31 -5.07 0.11 -26.14
N LYS A 32 -6.25 -0.18 -26.73
CA LYS A 32 -7.18 0.82 -27.27
C LYS A 32 -7.82 1.66 -26.17
N GLU A 33 -8.21 1.06 -25.05
CA GLU A 33 -8.74 1.79 -23.88
C GLU A 33 -7.67 2.71 -23.29
N ILE A 34 -6.44 2.21 -23.14
CA ILE A 34 -5.31 3.01 -22.65
C ILE A 34 -5.01 4.16 -23.63
N GLN A 35 -5.10 3.91 -24.94
CA GLN A 35 -4.95 4.95 -25.96
C GLN A 35 -6.03 6.03 -25.85
N ALA A 36 -7.30 5.64 -25.69
CA ALA A 36 -8.42 6.56 -25.50
C ALA A 36 -8.27 7.37 -24.20
N MET A 37 -7.78 6.75 -23.13
CA MET A 37 -7.45 7.44 -21.88
C MET A 37 -6.37 8.50 -22.10
N LEU A 38 -5.28 8.16 -22.79
CA LEU A 38 -4.20 9.10 -23.11
C LEU A 38 -4.65 10.24 -24.04
N GLN A 39 -5.57 9.96 -24.97
CA GLN A 39 -6.16 10.99 -25.83
C GLN A 39 -6.96 12.03 -25.02
N LYS A 40 -7.65 11.64 -23.94
CA LYS A 40 -8.31 12.60 -23.03
C LYS A 40 -7.32 13.56 -22.37
N HIS A 41 -6.07 13.13 -22.19
CA HIS A 41 -4.97 13.97 -21.69
C HIS A 41 -4.23 14.73 -22.80
N GLY A 42 -4.74 14.71 -24.04
CA GLY A 42 -4.12 15.37 -25.19
C GLY A 42 -2.90 14.64 -25.76
N ILE A 43 -2.70 13.37 -25.42
CA ILE A 43 -1.58 12.56 -25.94
C ILE A 43 -2.07 11.62 -27.04
N THR A 44 -1.64 11.91 -28.26
CA THR A 44 -1.81 11.00 -29.40
C THR A 44 -0.57 10.13 -29.53
N ILE A 45 -0.74 8.82 -29.32
CA ILE A 45 0.33 7.84 -29.47
C ILE A 45 -0.19 6.57 -30.16
N SER A 46 0.69 5.86 -30.86
CA SER A 46 0.37 4.61 -31.52
C SER A 46 0.28 3.43 -30.54
N LEU A 47 -0.51 2.42 -30.87
CA LEU A 47 -0.63 1.19 -30.06
C LEU A 47 0.73 0.49 -29.84
N PRO A 48 1.62 0.35 -30.85
CA PRO A 48 2.96 -0.19 -30.63
C PRO A 48 3.79 0.65 -29.66
N GLY A 49 3.63 1.98 -29.68
CA GLY A 49 4.29 2.89 -28.75
C GLY A 49 3.87 2.64 -27.29
N ILE A 50 2.58 2.45 -27.05
CA ILE A 50 2.04 2.10 -25.72
C ILE A 50 2.56 0.72 -25.28
N SER A 51 2.50 -0.29 -26.16
CA SER A 51 2.99 -1.64 -25.87
C SER A 51 4.47 -1.64 -25.49
N LEU A 52 5.29 -0.93 -26.26
CA LEU A 52 6.72 -0.79 -25.99
C LEU A 52 6.99 -0.09 -24.66
N PHE A 53 6.22 0.96 -24.35
CA PHE A 53 6.32 1.67 -23.08
C PHE A 53 5.99 0.76 -21.90
N ILE A 54 4.88 0.03 -21.95
CA ILE A 54 4.50 -0.94 -20.92
C ILE A 54 5.61 -1.99 -20.74
N LYS A 55 6.12 -2.57 -21.84
CA LYS A 55 7.19 -3.58 -21.79
C LYS A 55 8.45 -3.08 -21.07
N ARG A 56 8.84 -1.82 -21.29
CA ARG A 56 10.01 -1.19 -20.65
C ARG A 56 9.79 -0.88 -19.17
N HIS A 57 8.56 -0.62 -18.75
CA HIS A 57 8.26 -0.09 -17.41
C HIS A 57 7.53 -1.07 -16.48
N LYS A 58 7.06 -2.24 -16.98
CA LYS A 58 6.30 -3.22 -16.19
C LYS A 58 7.03 -3.72 -14.93
N ASN A 59 8.35 -3.93 -15.01
CA ASN A 59 9.14 -4.46 -13.89
C ASN A 59 9.32 -3.43 -12.76
N LYS A 60 9.09 -2.15 -13.07
CA LYS A 60 9.32 -1.03 -12.16
C LYS A 60 8.02 -0.56 -11.49
N TYR A 61 6.91 -1.26 -11.72
CA TYR A 61 5.61 -0.94 -11.12
C TYR A 61 5.16 -2.11 -10.27
N ASP A 62 5.01 -1.87 -8.98
CA ASP A 62 4.45 -2.84 -8.06
C ASP A 62 2.96 -2.52 -7.85
N PRO A 63 2.04 -3.39 -8.30
CA PRO A 63 0.60 -3.18 -8.13
C PRO A 63 0.13 -3.28 -6.67
N ARG A 64 0.95 -3.91 -5.80
CA ARG A 64 0.70 -4.01 -4.35
C ARG A 64 1.39 -2.93 -3.56
N ALA A 65 2.25 -2.12 -4.19
CA ALA A 65 2.82 -0.96 -3.53
C ALA A 65 1.68 -0.01 -3.17
N ILE A 66 1.47 0.14 -1.86
CA ILE A 66 0.63 1.20 -1.31
C ILE A 66 1.17 2.50 -1.93
N PRO A 67 0.31 3.34 -2.55
CA PRO A 67 0.76 4.59 -3.12
C PRO A 67 1.48 5.34 -2.01
N GLN A 68 2.79 5.47 -2.15
CA GLN A 68 3.61 6.30 -1.29
C GLN A 68 3.12 7.71 -1.56
N THR A 69 2.15 8.17 -0.77
CA THR A 69 1.85 9.58 -0.63
C THR A 69 3.19 10.23 -0.38
N LYS A 70 3.63 11.04 -1.34
CA LYS A 70 4.88 11.79 -1.28
C LYS A 70 5.03 12.30 0.14
N ASN A 71 6.09 11.82 0.80
CA ASN A 71 6.50 12.00 2.21
C ASN A 71 6.69 10.62 2.88
N PRO A 72 7.87 9.98 2.75
CA PRO A 72 8.41 9.23 3.88
C PRO A 72 8.81 10.28 4.93
N CYS A 73 7.83 10.99 5.50
CA CYS A 73 8.07 11.64 6.76
C CYS A 73 8.24 10.47 7.72
N ALA A 74 9.44 10.29 8.25
CA ALA A 74 9.66 9.44 9.41
C ALA A 74 8.84 10.06 10.56
N VAL A 75 7.53 9.80 10.55
CA VAL A 75 6.64 10.15 11.64
C VAL A 75 7.15 9.29 12.78
N LYS A 76 7.88 9.92 13.70
CA LYS A 76 8.24 9.29 14.96
C LYS A 76 6.95 8.71 15.52
N LEU A 77 6.92 7.39 15.65
CA LEU A 77 5.77 6.68 16.17
C LEU A 77 5.42 7.34 17.51
N SER A 78 4.18 7.78 17.68
CA SER A 78 3.81 8.40 18.96
C SER A 78 4.04 7.38 20.08
N LYS A 79 4.46 7.84 21.26
CA LYS A 79 4.76 6.98 22.41
C LYS A 79 3.61 6.02 22.75
N ASP A 80 2.38 6.40 22.43
CA ASP A 80 1.19 5.58 22.66
C ASP A 80 1.05 4.43 21.66
N ILE A 81 1.44 4.65 20.40
CA ILE A 81 1.47 3.59 19.38
C ILE A 81 2.59 2.59 19.71
N GLU A 82 3.76 3.04 20.19
CA GLU A 82 4.84 2.13 20.60
C GLU A 82 4.42 1.25 21.78
N LYS A 83 3.70 1.82 22.76
CA LYS A 83 3.16 1.06 23.89
C LYS A 83 2.11 0.05 23.46
N SER A 84 1.21 0.41 22.54
CA SER A 84 0.18 -0.50 22.05
C SER A 84 0.77 -1.66 21.25
N LEU A 85 1.80 -1.40 20.43
CA LEU A 85 2.52 -2.46 19.71
C LEU A 85 3.27 -3.40 20.64
N LYS A 86 3.97 -2.88 21.66
CA LYS A 86 4.60 -3.73 22.69
C LYS A 86 3.59 -4.61 23.42
N LYS A 87 2.42 -4.06 23.75
CA LYS A 87 1.33 -4.82 24.40
C LYS A 87 0.78 -5.91 23.48
N LEU A 88 0.64 -5.64 22.18
CA LEU A 88 0.21 -6.63 21.21
C LEU A 88 1.23 -7.77 21.08
N ASP A 89 2.51 -7.44 21.02
CA ASP A 89 3.59 -8.42 20.94
C ASP A 89 3.63 -9.32 22.19
N GLU A 90 3.43 -8.73 23.37
CA GLU A 90 3.31 -9.48 24.62
C GLU A 90 2.09 -10.43 24.62
N LEU A 91 0.96 -10.01 24.07
CA LEU A 91 -0.24 -10.85 23.95
C LEU A 91 -0.04 -12.00 22.95
N LEU A 92 0.68 -11.75 21.85
CA LEU A 92 1.00 -12.76 20.84
C LEU A 92 2.03 -13.78 21.34
N ALA A 93 2.94 -13.35 22.23
CA ALA A 93 3.95 -14.22 22.84
C ALA A 93 3.38 -15.16 23.91
N ARG A 94 2.16 -14.93 24.41
CA ARG A 94 1.53 -15.79 25.42
C ARG A 94 0.95 -17.06 24.80
N ASP A 95 1.04 -18.17 25.53
CA ASP A 95 0.42 -19.43 25.14
C ASP A 95 -1.11 -19.28 25.08
N THR A 96 -1.67 -19.51 23.90
CA THR A 96 -3.10 -19.36 23.62
C THR A 96 -3.97 -20.23 24.54
N LYS A 97 -3.45 -21.38 24.99
CA LYS A 97 -4.16 -22.29 25.91
C LYS A 97 -4.25 -21.74 27.34
N GLU A 98 -3.24 -21.00 27.80
CA GLU A 98 -3.28 -20.33 29.11
C GLU A 98 -4.24 -19.14 29.06
N VAL A 99 -4.24 -18.37 27.97
CA VAL A 99 -5.15 -17.23 27.78
C VAL A 99 -6.61 -17.67 27.80
N ALA A 100 -6.96 -18.77 27.13
CA ALA A 100 -8.31 -19.34 27.16
C ALA A 100 -8.75 -19.73 28.58
N ARG A 101 -7.89 -20.44 29.33
CA ARG A 101 -8.17 -20.84 30.71
C ARG A 101 -8.34 -19.64 31.65
N GLU A 102 -7.54 -18.58 31.47
CA GLU A 102 -7.69 -17.36 32.26
C GLU A 102 -9.02 -16.66 31.98
N TYR A 103 -9.44 -16.62 30.71
CA TYR A 103 -10.71 -16.04 30.31
C TYR A 103 -11.89 -16.80 30.94
N ASP A 104 -11.88 -18.13 30.87
CA ASP A 104 -12.93 -18.97 31.47
C ASP A 104 -13.02 -18.76 32.99
N ARG A 105 -11.86 -18.71 33.69
CA ARG A 105 -11.82 -18.40 35.13
C ARG A 105 -12.44 -17.04 35.46
N LYS A 106 -12.13 -16.00 34.67
CA LYS A 106 -12.69 -14.66 34.87
C LYS A 106 -14.20 -14.64 34.63
N ARG A 107 -14.66 -15.34 33.60
CA ARG A 107 -16.09 -15.48 33.29
C ARG A 107 -16.84 -16.17 34.44
N SER A 108 -16.34 -17.30 34.93
CA SER A 108 -16.95 -18.01 36.05
C SER A 108 -17.00 -17.16 37.32
N ARG A 109 -15.94 -16.38 37.60
CA ARG A 109 -15.90 -15.47 38.75
C ARG A 109 -16.91 -14.32 38.63
N ALA A 110 -17.06 -13.74 37.44
CA ALA A 110 -18.05 -12.70 37.19
C ALA A 110 -19.49 -13.25 37.33
N GLU A 111 -19.75 -14.46 36.83
CA GLU A 111 -21.05 -15.13 36.99
C GLU A 111 -21.35 -15.45 38.46
N TYR A 112 -20.35 -15.88 39.23
CA TYR A 112 -20.47 -16.09 40.67
C TYR A 112 -20.82 -14.79 41.41
N ASN A 113 -20.06 -13.71 41.18
CA ASN A 113 -20.30 -12.42 41.81
C ASN A 113 -21.71 -11.89 41.50
N LYS A 114 -22.15 -12.03 40.24
CA LYS A 114 -23.51 -11.64 39.81
C LYS A 114 -24.62 -12.47 40.48
N LYS A 115 -24.34 -13.72 40.88
CA LYS A 115 -25.28 -14.54 41.64
C LYS A 115 -25.34 -14.12 43.11
N VAL A 116 -24.19 -13.77 43.69
CA VAL A 116 -24.09 -13.30 45.09
C VAL A 116 -24.78 -11.94 45.27
N GLU A 117 -24.68 -11.01 44.32
CA GLU A 117 -25.37 -9.71 44.37
C GLU A 117 -26.90 -9.78 44.19
N LYS A 118 -27.44 -10.93 43.80
CA LYS A 118 -28.88 -11.14 43.55
C LYS A 118 -29.62 -11.85 44.69
N GLN A 119 -28.91 -12.24 45.75
CA GLN A 119 -29.49 -12.72 47.01
C GLN A 119 -29.59 -11.58 48.01
#